data_AF-R1GB13-F1
#
_entry.id   AF-R1GB13-F1
#
_cell.length_a   1.000
_cell.length_b   1.000
_cell.length_c   1.000
_cell.angle_alpha   90.00
_cell.angle_beta   90.00
_cell.angle_gamma   90.00
#
_symmetry.space_group_name_H-M   'P 1'
#
loop_
_entity.id
_entity.type
_entity.pdbx_description
1 polymer ?
#
loop_
_entity_poly.entity_id
_entity_poly.type
_entity_poly.pdbx_seq_one_letter_code
_entity_poly.pdbx_strand_id
1 'polypeptide(L)'
;MLDYLNEGFAVAGGDSGHLASENNDGDGAPNTYLPYLHDRDQVLAWIHNSIALFTPPAREFVKAYYGRDAAYSYYYGFSVGSETEWAQGQEGSLAEAFSIPILQNLVYDNLSYDSSTFDWGSNIDDVDDNAGVFIDETSTDLTAFREAGGKMLVSQGWADPYNAATLPIEYLEQLQSFFGGDVSDFFNVFMVPGGGHCGGASSYPSVPAKHRVIAALQAWVELGIKPETAVRAARPAAFRAPIAQRRGYAEAAADKIKLTLALPHQTIFKSSEVVQVNLSSESGDMGVLANHVPSIEQLKPGLIEVIAEQGGSKQWFASGGFAIVQPDNQLSVNAVEAYPLEDFSIENVRNQIAEAQKVASGSGSEVDIAEAQIELEVLESLQAALK
;
A
#
# COMPACT_ATOMS: atom_id res chain seq x y z
N MET A 1 9.04 15.50 -12.84
CA MET A 1 9.21 16.11 -14.18
C MET A 1 10.64 15.94 -14.72
N LEU A 2 11.66 16.54 -14.08
CA LEU A 2 13.07 16.46 -14.53
C LEU A 2 13.63 15.03 -14.69
N ASP A 3 13.28 14.10 -13.80
CA ASP A 3 13.73 12.70 -13.90
C ASP A 3 13.33 12.05 -15.24
N TYR A 4 12.08 12.24 -15.69
CA TYR A 4 11.61 11.69 -16.96
C TYR A 4 12.23 12.38 -18.17
N LEU A 5 12.56 13.68 -18.06
CA LEU A 5 13.36 14.37 -19.08
C LEU A 5 14.75 13.77 -19.20
N ASN A 6 15.39 13.42 -18.07
CA ASN A 6 16.69 12.74 -18.03
C ASN A 6 16.62 11.28 -18.52
N GLU A 7 15.46 10.62 -18.41
CA GLU A 7 15.19 9.30 -19.02
C GLU A 7 14.86 9.37 -20.52
N GLY A 8 14.80 10.58 -21.11
CA GLY A 8 14.63 10.79 -22.56
C GLY A 8 13.19 11.06 -23.02
N PHE A 9 12.24 11.22 -22.09
CA PHE A 9 10.87 11.59 -22.42
C PHE A 9 10.75 13.11 -22.66
N ALA A 10 9.96 13.50 -23.66
CA ALA A 10 9.48 14.88 -23.74
C ALA A 10 8.37 15.05 -22.69
N VAL A 11 8.53 16.01 -21.77
CA VAL A 11 7.61 16.21 -20.64
C VAL A 11 6.98 17.59 -20.74
N ALA A 12 5.67 17.66 -20.57
CA ALA A 12 4.88 18.88 -20.48
C ALA A 12 3.95 18.82 -19.27
N GLY A 13 3.52 19.98 -18.77
CA GLY A 13 2.50 20.12 -17.74
C GLY A 13 1.75 21.44 -17.97
N GLY A 14 0.46 21.44 -17.64
CA GLY A 14 -0.37 22.64 -17.62
C GLY A 14 -0.48 23.24 -16.21
N ASP A 15 -1.19 24.36 -16.12
CA ASP A 15 -1.65 25.01 -14.89
C ASP A 15 -2.98 24.42 -14.36
N SER A 16 -3.45 23.34 -14.97
CA SER A 16 -4.76 22.73 -14.70
C SER A 16 -5.98 23.60 -15.04
N GLY A 17 -5.81 24.54 -15.98
CA GLY A 17 -6.92 25.26 -16.60
C GLY A 17 -7.33 26.57 -15.92
N HIS A 18 -6.59 27.00 -14.90
CA HIS A 18 -6.77 28.28 -14.23
C HIS A 18 -5.43 28.80 -13.70
N LEU A 19 -5.26 30.12 -13.62
CA LEU A 19 -4.05 30.70 -13.04
C LEU A 19 -4.11 30.62 -11.52
N ALA A 20 -3.06 30.06 -10.89
CA ALA A 20 -2.92 30.04 -9.44
C ALA A 20 -3.01 31.45 -8.84
N SER A 21 -2.41 32.46 -9.48
CA SER A 21 -2.46 33.87 -9.05
C SER A 21 -3.86 34.50 -9.05
N GLU A 22 -4.83 33.88 -9.71
CA GLU A 22 -6.25 34.28 -9.70
C GLU A 22 -7.07 33.47 -8.68
N ASN A 23 -6.44 32.48 -8.04
CA ASN A 23 -7.02 31.48 -7.15
C ASN A 23 -6.14 31.30 -5.88
N ASN A 24 -5.83 32.42 -5.21
CA ASN A 24 -5.08 32.49 -3.96
C ASN A 24 -3.70 31.78 -4.00
N ASP A 25 -3.00 31.91 -5.13
CA ASP A 25 -1.72 31.25 -5.43
C ASP A 25 -1.76 29.71 -5.39
N GLY A 26 -2.96 29.12 -5.40
CA GLY A 26 -3.20 27.68 -5.31
C GLY A 26 -3.49 27.17 -3.89
N ASP A 27 -3.47 28.04 -2.87
CA ASP A 27 -3.77 27.67 -1.49
C ASP A 27 -5.28 27.72 -1.20
N GLY A 28 -5.83 26.59 -0.73
CA GLY A 28 -7.16 26.51 -0.15
C GLY A 28 -7.14 26.69 1.38
N ALA A 29 -8.17 27.33 1.93
CA ALA A 29 -8.34 27.46 3.38
C ALA A 29 -9.82 27.67 3.75
N PRO A 30 -10.26 27.34 4.98
CA PRO A 30 -11.64 27.54 5.41
C PRO A 30 -12.09 29.00 5.31
N ASN A 31 -13.34 29.19 4.94
CA ASN A 31 -14.03 30.47 4.72
C ASN A 31 -13.41 31.34 3.62
N THR A 32 -12.53 30.76 2.79
CA THR A 32 -11.89 31.45 1.67
C THR A 32 -12.62 31.15 0.37
N TYR A 33 -12.97 32.20 -0.38
CA TYR A 33 -13.54 32.06 -1.71
C TYR A 33 -12.47 31.59 -2.69
N LEU A 34 -12.75 30.52 -3.44
CA LEU A 34 -11.88 29.96 -4.47
C LEU A 34 -12.55 30.12 -5.84
N PRO A 35 -12.21 31.16 -6.63
CA PRO A 35 -12.94 31.51 -7.85
C PRO A 35 -13.14 30.37 -8.85
N TYR A 36 -12.12 29.52 -9.04
CA TYR A 36 -12.21 28.40 -9.98
C TYR A 36 -13.28 27.35 -9.61
N LEU A 37 -13.61 27.18 -8.32
CA LEU A 37 -14.67 26.24 -7.89
C LEU A 37 -16.09 26.71 -8.29
N HIS A 38 -16.23 27.97 -8.70
CA HIS A 38 -17.48 28.57 -9.16
C HIS A 38 -17.56 28.70 -10.69
N ASP A 39 -16.53 28.25 -11.40
CA ASP A 39 -16.48 28.23 -12.87
C ASP A 39 -16.42 26.77 -13.36
N ARG A 40 -17.54 26.30 -13.93
CA ARG A 40 -17.69 24.92 -14.42
C ARG A 40 -16.57 24.50 -15.38
N ASP A 41 -16.11 25.40 -16.26
CA ASP A 41 -15.09 25.05 -17.24
C ASP A 41 -13.71 24.96 -16.56
N GLN A 42 -13.44 25.77 -15.53
CA GLN A 42 -12.23 25.67 -14.72
C GLN A 42 -12.22 24.46 -13.79
N VAL A 43 -13.35 24.08 -13.16
CA VAL A 43 -13.47 22.83 -12.38
C VAL A 43 -13.26 21.62 -13.28
N LEU A 44 -13.99 21.55 -14.40
CA LEU A 44 -13.84 20.45 -15.35
C LEU A 44 -12.44 20.42 -15.99
N ALA A 45 -11.76 21.56 -16.14
CA ALA A 45 -10.35 21.58 -16.53
C ALA A 45 -9.45 21.05 -15.41
N TRP A 46 -9.66 21.45 -14.16
CA TRP A 46 -8.82 21.06 -13.04
C TRP A 46 -8.80 19.54 -12.79
N ILE A 47 -9.98 18.90 -12.79
CA ILE A 47 -10.11 17.46 -12.53
C ILE A 47 -9.90 16.60 -13.78
N HIS A 48 -10.62 16.89 -14.87
CA HIS A 48 -10.70 16.00 -16.04
C HIS A 48 -9.86 16.51 -17.23
N ASN A 49 -10.18 17.70 -17.71
CA ASN A 49 -9.77 18.16 -19.03
C ASN A 49 -8.34 18.70 -19.08
N SER A 50 -7.66 18.98 -17.97
CA SER A 50 -6.29 19.57 -17.93
C SER A 50 -5.34 18.83 -18.87
N ILE A 51 -5.23 17.50 -18.70
CA ILE A 51 -4.38 16.67 -19.55
C ILE A 51 -4.84 16.71 -21.00
N ALA A 52 -6.16 16.61 -21.25
CA ALA A 52 -6.74 16.64 -22.59
C ALA A 52 -6.58 18.00 -23.31
N LEU A 53 -6.53 19.11 -22.56
CA LEU A 53 -6.38 20.48 -23.06
C LEU A 53 -4.93 20.78 -23.45
N PHE A 54 -3.95 20.41 -22.61
CA PHE A 54 -2.54 20.67 -22.94
C PHE A 54 -1.89 19.58 -23.81
N THR A 55 -2.43 18.36 -23.87
CA THR A 55 -1.83 17.27 -24.67
C THR A 55 -1.73 17.60 -26.17
N PRO A 56 -2.77 18.12 -26.86
CA PRO A 56 -2.65 18.50 -28.27
C PRO A 56 -1.55 19.54 -28.56
N PRO A 57 -1.49 20.72 -27.89
CA PRO A 57 -0.39 21.67 -28.12
C PRO A 57 0.97 21.11 -27.68
N ALA A 58 1.06 20.30 -26.62
CA ALA A 58 2.31 19.63 -26.26
C ALA A 58 2.80 18.67 -27.35
N ARG A 59 1.89 17.92 -28.00
CA ARG A 59 2.23 17.05 -29.13
C ARG A 59 2.71 17.85 -30.35
N GLU A 60 2.09 18.99 -30.65
CA GLU A 60 2.55 19.90 -31.72
C GLU A 60 3.92 20.51 -31.40
N PHE A 61 4.21 20.88 -30.15
CA PHE A 61 5.56 21.31 -29.75
C PHE A 61 6.60 20.19 -29.90
N VAL A 62 6.28 18.95 -29.50
CA VAL A 62 7.15 17.79 -29.73
C VAL A 62 7.37 17.56 -31.23
N LYS A 63 6.32 17.64 -32.04
CA LYS A 63 6.39 17.51 -33.50
C LYS A 63 7.31 18.57 -34.13
N ALA A 64 7.15 19.83 -33.74
CA ALA A 64 7.94 20.95 -34.25
C ALA A 64 9.41 20.88 -33.81
N TYR A 65 9.69 20.49 -32.57
CA TYR A 65 11.05 20.44 -32.03
C TYR A 65 11.84 19.21 -32.51
N TYR A 66 11.23 18.02 -32.48
CA TYR A 66 11.89 16.76 -32.85
C TYR A 66 11.70 16.37 -34.32
N GLY A 67 10.95 17.17 -35.10
CA GLY A 67 10.69 16.93 -36.52
C GLY A 67 9.81 15.71 -36.83
N ARG A 68 9.15 15.14 -35.81
CA ARG A 68 8.31 13.94 -35.88
C ARG A 68 7.29 13.91 -34.74
N ASP A 69 6.13 13.34 -34.99
CA ASP A 69 5.09 13.17 -33.98
C ASP A 69 5.55 12.36 -32.76
N ALA A 70 5.02 12.71 -31.58
CA ALA A 70 5.11 11.88 -30.39
C ALA A 70 4.38 10.55 -30.62
N ALA A 71 5.05 9.44 -30.36
CA ALA A 71 4.49 8.12 -30.60
C ALA A 71 3.50 7.67 -29.49
N TYR A 72 3.74 8.02 -28.21
CA TYR A 72 3.01 7.49 -27.03
C TYR A 72 2.91 8.52 -25.86
N SER A 73 2.06 8.29 -24.84
CA SER A 73 1.77 9.20 -23.69
C SER A 73 1.29 8.46 -22.41
N TYR A 74 1.42 9.04 -21.19
CA TYR A 74 1.38 8.30 -19.88
C TYR A 74 0.86 9.13 -18.63
N TYR A 75 0.36 8.51 -17.52
CA TYR A 75 -0.23 9.16 -16.29
C TYR A 75 -0.16 8.31 -14.95
N TYR A 76 -0.58 8.80 -13.75
CA TYR A 76 -0.42 8.16 -12.38
C TYR A 76 -1.41 8.64 -11.24
N GLY A 77 -1.84 7.81 -10.23
CA GLY A 77 -2.65 8.18 -9.01
C GLY A 77 -2.58 7.22 -7.74
N PHE A 78 -3.26 7.51 -6.60
CA PHE A 78 -2.95 7.04 -5.18
C PHE A 78 -4.06 6.42 -4.27
N SER A 79 -3.71 5.81 -3.10
CA SER A 79 -4.55 5.12 -2.05
C SER A 79 -4.01 4.04 -0.99
N VAL A 80 -4.23 4.25 0.34
CA VAL A 80 -4.21 3.48 1.67
C VAL A 80 -3.11 2.51 2.19
N GLY A 81 -3.01 2.44 3.53
CA GLY A 81 -2.38 1.42 4.40
C GLY A 81 -1.48 2.02 5.49
N SER A 82 -1.99 3.06 6.13
CA SER A 82 -1.27 4.33 6.24
C SER A 82 -1.74 5.24 7.37
N GLU A 83 -2.38 4.61 8.34
CA GLU A 83 -3.17 5.20 9.42
C GLU A 83 -2.32 6.12 10.33
N THR A 84 -0.99 5.96 10.29
CA THR A 84 -0.01 6.74 11.05
C THR A 84 0.13 8.20 10.62
N GLU A 85 -0.30 8.59 9.42
CA GLU A 85 -0.23 9.99 8.96
C GLU A 85 -1.62 10.68 8.86
N TRP A 86 -2.72 9.94 9.09
CA TRP A 86 -4.09 10.46 9.02
C TRP A 86 -4.33 11.65 9.98
N ALA A 87 -3.79 11.56 11.20
CA ALA A 87 -3.99 12.56 12.26
C ALA A 87 -3.21 13.88 12.09
N GLN A 88 -2.22 13.95 11.19
CA GLN A 88 -1.54 15.22 10.84
C GLN A 88 -1.90 15.72 9.43
N GLY A 89 -2.24 14.82 8.50
CA GLY A 89 -2.65 15.16 7.15
C GLY A 89 -4.17 15.28 7.01
N GLN A 90 -4.87 14.14 6.97
CA GLN A 90 -6.30 14.07 6.65
C GLN A 90 -7.19 14.86 7.62
N GLU A 91 -7.06 14.66 8.93
CA GLU A 91 -7.90 15.34 9.94
C GLU A 91 -7.45 16.78 10.25
N GLY A 92 -6.42 17.28 9.57
CA GLY A 92 -5.83 18.61 9.77
C GLY A 92 -5.74 19.41 8.48
N SER A 93 -4.51 19.63 8.00
CA SER A 93 -4.24 20.55 6.89
C SER A 93 -4.91 20.16 5.58
N LEU A 94 -5.15 18.88 5.30
CA LEU A 94 -5.85 18.46 4.08
C LEU A 94 -7.37 18.70 4.16
N ALA A 95 -7.98 18.52 5.33
CA ALA A 95 -9.38 18.89 5.54
C ALA A 95 -9.57 20.42 5.42
N GLU A 96 -8.65 21.20 5.98
CA GLU A 96 -8.66 22.67 5.87
C GLU A 96 -8.41 23.17 4.43
N ALA A 97 -7.52 22.51 3.68
CA ALA A 97 -7.14 22.94 2.33
C ALA A 97 -8.08 22.45 1.21
N PHE A 98 -8.73 21.28 1.39
CA PHE A 98 -9.53 20.64 0.32
C PHE A 98 -10.96 20.33 0.76
N SER A 99 -11.17 19.56 1.83
CA SER A 99 -12.52 19.08 2.20
C SER A 99 -13.47 20.22 2.60
N ILE A 100 -13.05 21.12 3.50
CA ILE A 100 -13.86 22.25 3.94
C ILE A 100 -14.09 23.24 2.78
N PRO A 101 -13.08 23.62 1.98
CA PRO A 101 -13.30 24.47 0.81
C PRO A 101 -14.22 23.86 -0.26
N ILE A 102 -14.20 22.54 -0.48
CA ILE A 102 -15.17 21.85 -1.37
C ILE A 102 -16.59 21.96 -0.81
N LEU A 103 -16.79 21.65 0.49
CA LEU A 103 -18.12 21.79 1.11
C LEU A 103 -18.63 23.24 1.03
N GLN A 104 -17.78 24.22 1.30
CA GLN A 104 -18.14 25.63 1.35
C GLN A 104 -18.31 26.29 -0.03
N ASN A 105 -17.47 25.97 -1.02
CA ASN A 105 -17.53 26.61 -2.35
C ASN A 105 -18.38 25.82 -3.34
N LEU A 106 -18.24 24.48 -3.38
CA LEU A 106 -18.80 23.65 -4.45
C LEU A 106 -20.12 22.97 -4.04
N VAL A 107 -20.20 22.43 -2.82
CA VAL A 107 -21.40 21.70 -2.37
C VAL A 107 -22.53 22.65 -1.92
N TYR A 108 -22.22 23.62 -1.06
CA TYR A 108 -23.24 24.47 -0.43
C TYR A 108 -23.25 25.95 -0.88
N ASP A 109 -22.30 26.39 -1.70
CA ASP A 109 -22.08 27.82 -2.07
C ASP A 109 -22.27 28.78 -0.88
N ASN A 110 -21.62 28.43 0.24
CA ASN A 110 -21.74 29.11 1.51
C ASN A 110 -20.42 29.05 2.28
N LEU A 111 -19.62 30.11 2.14
CA LEU A 111 -18.36 30.30 2.86
C LEU A 111 -18.49 30.40 4.39
N SER A 112 -19.71 30.50 4.92
CA SER A 112 -19.99 30.46 6.36
C SER A 112 -20.59 29.12 6.81
N TYR A 113 -20.59 28.09 5.93
CA TYR A 113 -21.03 26.75 6.30
C TYR A 113 -20.07 26.15 7.34
N ASP A 114 -20.63 25.68 8.44
CA ASP A 114 -19.91 25.04 9.54
C ASP A 114 -19.77 23.54 9.25
N SER A 115 -18.59 23.13 8.79
CA SER A 115 -18.29 21.73 8.46
C SER A 115 -18.38 20.78 9.65
N SER A 116 -18.39 21.27 10.90
CA SER A 116 -18.66 20.42 12.07
C SER A 116 -20.13 19.98 12.19
N THR A 117 -21.02 20.56 11.38
CA THR A 117 -22.43 20.20 11.28
C THR A 117 -22.75 19.20 10.17
N PHE A 118 -21.75 18.76 9.39
CA PHE A 118 -21.92 17.80 8.30
C PHE A 118 -22.31 16.41 8.83
N ASP A 119 -23.48 15.91 8.40
CA ASP A 119 -24.01 14.60 8.79
C ASP A 119 -23.89 13.60 7.63
N TRP A 120 -22.98 12.63 7.77
CA TRP A 120 -22.72 11.60 6.74
C TRP A 120 -23.94 10.74 6.37
N GLY A 121 -25.00 10.70 7.20
CA GLY A 121 -26.22 9.93 6.93
C GLY A 121 -27.28 10.70 6.14
N SER A 122 -27.11 12.00 5.93
CA SER A 122 -28.12 12.87 5.31
C SER A 122 -27.57 13.98 4.40
N ASN A 123 -26.28 14.29 4.47
CA ASN A 123 -25.60 15.28 3.63
C ASN A 123 -24.72 14.69 2.52
N ILE A 124 -24.55 13.35 2.47
CA ILE A 124 -23.73 12.73 1.42
C ILE A 124 -24.36 12.90 0.03
N ASP A 125 -25.69 12.81 -0.07
CA ASP A 125 -26.45 13.09 -1.29
C ASP A 125 -26.17 14.52 -1.81
N ASP A 126 -25.99 15.52 -0.92
CA ASP A 126 -25.64 16.89 -1.32
C ASP A 126 -24.25 16.92 -1.99
N VAL A 127 -23.29 16.13 -1.51
CA VAL A 127 -21.92 16.04 -2.05
C VAL A 127 -21.94 15.38 -3.43
N ASP A 128 -22.65 14.26 -3.57
CA ASP A 128 -22.76 13.52 -4.83
C ASP A 128 -23.43 14.38 -5.92
N ASP A 129 -24.57 15.02 -5.60
CA ASP A 129 -25.35 15.82 -6.55
C ASP A 129 -24.66 17.14 -6.94
N ASN A 130 -23.97 17.82 -6.01
CA ASN A 130 -23.43 19.16 -6.24
C ASN A 130 -21.91 19.20 -6.50
N ALA A 131 -21.13 18.23 -6.01
CA ALA A 131 -19.70 18.12 -6.28
C ALA A 131 -19.36 16.88 -7.13
N GLY A 132 -19.89 15.71 -6.82
CA GLY A 132 -19.58 14.45 -7.52
C GLY A 132 -19.77 14.53 -9.03
N VAL A 133 -20.84 15.17 -9.49
CA VAL A 133 -21.12 15.45 -10.92
C VAL A 133 -20.04 16.27 -11.67
N PHE A 134 -19.09 16.88 -10.95
CA PHE A 134 -17.95 17.60 -11.50
C PHE A 134 -16.60 16.95 -11.21
N ILE A 135 -16.48 16.21 -10.09
CA ILE A 135 -15.18 15.80 -9.53
C ILE A 135 -14.95 14.28 -9.51
N ASP A 136 -16.00 13.46 -9.69
CA ASP A 136 -15.90 12.00 -9.58
C ASP A 136 -15.46 11.33 -10.88
N GLU A 137 -14.17 10.98 -10.96
CA GLU A 137 -13.58 10.21 -12.07
C GLU A 137 -13.79 8.70 -11.92
N THR A 138 -15.03 8.29 -11.64
CA THR A 138 -15.43 6.89 -11.33
C THR A 138 -16.16 6.18 -12.48
N SER A 139 -16.29 6.83 -13.64
CA SER A 139 -16.99 6.26 -14.81
C SER A 139 -16.35 4.96 -15.29
N THR A 140 -17.17 3.93 -15.50
CA THR A 140 -16.74 2.61 -16.01
C THR A 140 -16.76 2.50 -17.54
N ASP A 141 -17.35 3.47 -18.24
CA ASP A 141 -17.39 3.46 -19.71
C ASP A 141 -16.07 3.94 -20.33
N LEU A 142 -15.08 3.04 -20.33
CA LEU A 142 -13.80 3.24 -21.01
C LEU A 142 -13.83 2.73 -22.46
N THR A 143 -15.01 2.58 -23.09
CA THR A 143 -15.15 1.89 -24.38
C THR A 143 -14.31 2.56 -25.47
N ALA A 144 -14.44 3.88 -25.62
CA ALA A 144 -13.67 4.65 -26.60
C ALA A 144 -12.15 4.57 -26.36
N PHE A 145 -11.70 4.49 -25.10
CA PHE A 145 -10.28 4.34 -24.76
C PHE A 145 -9.77 2.94 -25.14
N ARG A 146 -10.55 1.88 -24.86
CA ARG A 146 -10.22 0.49 -25.26
C ARG A 146 -10.18 0.34 -26.79
N GLU A 147 -11.18 0.85 -27.50
CA GLU A 147 -11.28 0.81 -28.96
C GLU A 147 -10.17 1.59 -29.66
N ALA A 148 -9.72 2.71 -29.09
CA ALA A 148 -8.55 3.45 -29.56
C ALA A 148 -7.21 2.72 -29.33
N GLY A 149 -7.22 1.51 -28.75
CA GLY A 149 -6.04 0.74 -28.43
C GLY A 149 -5.32 1.18 -27.15
N GLY A 150 -5.95 2.02 -26.32
CA GLY A 150 -5.39 2.57 -25.09
C GLY A 150 -4.88 1.51 -24.12
N LYS A 151 -3.92 1.89 -23.28
CA LYS A 151 -3.34 1.07 -22.22
C LYS A 151 -3.23 1.92 -20.97
N MET A 152 -3.85 1.46 -19.88
CA MET A 152 -3.82 2.11 -18.58
C MET A 152 -3.16 1.18 -17.56
N LEU A 153 -2.11 1.70 -16.92
CA LEU A 153 -1.50 1.07 -15.75
C LEU A 153 -1.75 1.95 -14.55
N VAL A 154 -2.59 1.46 -13.64
CA VAL A 154 -2.74 2.03 -12.31
C VAL A 154 -1.73 1.32 -11.41
N SER A 155 -1.04 2.04 -10.55
CA SER A 155 -0.11 1.43 -9.58
C SER A 155 -0.28 2.09 -8.24
N GLN A 156 -0.41 1.28 -7.19
CA GLN A 156 -0.86 1.73 -5.89
C GLN A 156 0.02 1.20 -4.77
N GLY A 157 0.49 2.07 -3.88
CA GLY A 157 1.10 1.68 -2.61
C GLY A 157 0.09 1.08 -1.63
N TRP A 158 0.42 -0.08 -1.04
CA TRP A 158 -0.32 -0.69 0.08
C TRP A 158 -0.10 0.02 1.43
N ALA A 159 0.59 1.17 1.46
CA ALA A 159 0.89 1.93 2.67
C ALA A 159 0.75 3.45 2.48
N ASP A 160 -0.22 3.90 1.69
CA ASP A 160 -0.36 5.27 1.18
C ASP A 160 -1.34 6.16 1.98
N PRO A 161 -0.92 7.24 2.65
CA PRO A 161 -1.75 7.97 3.64
C PRO A 161 -3.00 8.71 3.20
N TYR A 162 -3.27 8.92 1.92
CA TYR A 162 -4.25 9.97 1.55
C TYR A 162 -5.53 9.50 0.82
N ASN A 163 -5.53 8.37 0.09
CA ASN A 163 -6.76 7.82 -0.55
C ASN A 163 -7.03 6.35 -0.10
N ALA A 164 -8.01 5.58 -0.62
CA ALA A 164 -8.36 4.21 -0.13
C ALA A 164 -7.91 3.01 -1.03
N ALA A 165 -7.01 2.10 -0.58
CA ALA A 165 -6.18 1.19 -1.43
C ALA A 165 -6.97 0.15 -2.23
N THR A 166 -8.20 -0.08 -1.80
CA THR A 166 -9.16 -0.96 -2.44
C THR A 166 -9.80 -0.28 -3.66
N LEU A 167 -9.86 1.06 -3.75
CA LEU A 167 -10.53 1.77 -4.85
C LEU A 167 -10.01 1.38 -6.25
N PRO A 168 -8.69 1.27 -6.52
CA PRO A 168 -8.22 0.76 -7.81
C PRO A 168 -8.62 -0.70 -8.09
N ILE A 169 -8.78 -1.51 -7.05
CA ILE A 169 -9.17 -2.93 -7.13
C ILE A 169 -10.68 -3.04 -7.39
N GLU A 170 -11.49 -2.30 -6.64
CA GLU A 170 -12.94 -2.19 -6.81
C GLU A 170 -13.28 -1.63 -8.21
N TYR A 171 -12.58 -0.59 -8.66
CA TYR A 171 -12.75 -0.04 -10.00
C TYR A 171 -12.34 -1.03 -11.10
N LEU A 172 -11.29 -1.85 -10.89
CA LEU A 172 -10.96 -2.96 -11.79
C LEU A 172 -12.11 -3.99 -11.87
N GLU A 173 -12.75 -4.34 -10.75
CA GLU A 173 -13.89 -5.25 -10.72
C GLU A 173 -15.14 -4.65 -11.39
N GLN A 174 -15.39 -3.35 -11.18
CA GLN A 174 -16.46 -2.60 -11.84
C GLN A 174 -16.24 -2.54 -13.37
N LEU A 175 -15.01 -2.31 -13.84
CA LEU A 175 -14.65 -2.40 -15.26
C LEU A 175 -14.85 -3.81 -15.82
N GLN A 176 -14.46 -4.85 -15.09
CA GLN A 176 -14.70 -6.24 -15.51
C GLN A 176 -16.20 -6.56 -15.64
N SER A 177 -17.02 -6.02 -14.73
CA SER A 177 -18.48 -6.10 -14.79
C SER A 177 -19.05 -5.39 -16.02
N PHE A 178 -18.65 -4.12 -16.24
CA PHE A 178 -19.09 -3.31 -17.38
C PHE A 178 -18.75 -3.94 -18.74
N PHE A 179 -17.50 -4.43 -18.90
CA PHE A 179 -17.04 -5.07 -20.13
C PHE A 179 -17.40 -6.56 -20.23
N GLY A 180 -18.08 -7.13 -19.23
CA GLY A 180 -18.54 -8.53 -19.23
C GLY A 180 -17.42 -9.58 -19.22
N GLY A 181 -16.25 -9.27 -18.66
CA GLY A 181 -15.12 -10.20 -18.61
C GLY A 181 -13.76 -9.54 -18.41
N ASP A 182 -12.71 -10.18 -18.93
CA ASP A 182 -11.34 -9.68 -18.77
C ASP A 182 -11.12 -8.34 -19.50
N VAL A 183 -10.52 -7.40 -18.77
CA VAL A 183 -10.09 -6.06 -19.22
C VAL A 183 -8.57 -5.92 -19.26
N SER A 184 -7.85 -7.00 -18.94
CA SER A 184 -6.41 -6.98 -18.73
C SER A 184 -5.57 -6.81 -20.01
N ASP A 185 -6.24 -6.73 -21.17
CA ASP A 185 -5.73 -6.29 -22.49
C ASP A 185 -5.57 -4.77 -22.60
N PHE A 186 -6.25 -3.98 -21.76
CA PHE A 186 -6.17 -2.51 -21.79
C PHE A 186 -6.05 -1.83 -20.42
N PHE A 187 -6.42 -2.49 -19.33
CA PHE A 187 -6.36 -1.93 -17.97
C PHE A 187 -5.72 -2.95 -17.00
N ASN A 188 -4.69 -2.56 -16.25
CA ASN A 188 -4.15 -3.39 -15.16
C ASN A 188 -3.78 -2.53 -13.93
N VAL A 189 -3.91 -3.14 -12.75
CA VAL A 189 -3.58 -2.55 -11.45
C VAL A 189 -2.34 -3.24 -10.87
N PHE A 190 -1.38 -2.46 -10.37
CA PHE A 190 -0.17 -2.94 -9.70
C PHE A 190 -0.10 -2.44 -8.26
N MET A 191 -0.50 -3.29 -7.32
CA MET A 191 -0.30 -3.02 -5.91
C MET A 191 1.18 -3.19 -5.51
N VAL A 192 1.70 -2.28 -4.71
CA VAL A 192 3.10 -2.15 -4.25
C VAL A 192 3.12 -2.35 -2.73
N PRO A 193 3.55 -3.51 -2.21
CA PRO A 193 3.70 -3.74 -0.77
C PRO A 193 4.59 -2.68 -0.11
N GLY A 194 4.09 -2.01 0.92
CA GLY A 194 4.78 -0.92 1.64
C GLY A 194 5.07 0.35 0.82
N GLY A 195 4.49 0.50 -0.38
CA GLY A 195 4.55 1.76 -1.13
C GLY A 195 3.67 2.82 -0.47
N GLY A 196 4.15 4.07 -0.40
CA GLY A 196 3.41 5.19 0.19
C GLY A 196 2.84 6.15 -0.85
N HIS A 197 2.31 7.28 -0.39
CA HIS A 197 1.78 8.30 -1.28
C HIS A 197 2.89 8.93 -2.13
N CYS A 198 2.81 8.77 -3.45
CA CYS A 198 3.77 9.26 -4.43
C CYS A 198 5.23 8.78 -4.24
N GLY A 199 5.43 7.76 -3.39
CA GLY A 199 6.75 7.47 -2.85
C GLY A 199 6.83 6.17 -2.05
N GLY A 200 7.82 6.11 -1.18
CA GLY A 200 7.95 5.03 -0.18
C GLY A 200 7.26 5.50 1.09
N ALA A 201 6.59 4.59 1.80
CA ALA A 201 6.02 4.94 3.09
C ALA A 201 7.13 5.14 4.14
N SER A 202 6.93 6.08 5.05
CA SER A 202 7.85 6.39 6.15
C SER A 202 8.09 5.17 7.06
N SER A 203 7.08 4.33 7.23
CA SER A 203 7.10 3.03 7.92
C SER A 203 7.83 1.91 7.15
N TYR A 204 8.06 2.05 5.84
CA TYR A 204 8.67 1.03 4.98
C TYR A 204 9.86 1.59 4.18
N PRO A 205 10.94 2.07 4.84
CA PRO A 205 12.06 2.76 4.19
C PRO A 205 12.87 1.87 3.22
N SER A 206 12.69 0.56 3.28
CA SER A 206 13.28 -0.42 2.35
C SER A 206 12.51 -0.54 1.03
N VAL A 207 11.28 -0.04 0.95
CA VAL A 207 10.46 -0.07 -0.27
C VAL A 207 10.84 1.09 -1.18
N PRO A 208 11.21 0.84 -2.45
CA PRO A 208 11.65 1.89 -3.36
C PRO A 208 10.56 2.92 -3.62
N ALA A 209 10.83 4.18 -3.29
CA ALA A 209 9.91 5.29 -3.57
C ALA A 209 9.62 5.53 -5.07
N LYS A 210 10.37 4.89 -5.98
CA LYS A 210 10.24 5.08 -7.43
C LYS A 210 10.13 3.75 -8.16
N HIS A 211 9.03 3.60 -8.90
CA HIS A 211 8.71 2.44 -9.72
C HIS A 211 8.79 2.84 -11.20
N ARG A 212 9.38 1.99 -12.06
CA ARG A 212 9.57 2.31 -13.50
C ARG A 212 8.31 2.10 -14.34
N VAL A 213 7.20 2.69 -13.91
CA VAL A 213 5.86 2.48 -14.48
C VAL A 213 5.78 2.90 -15.94
N ILE A 214 6.44 4.01 -16.28
CA ILE A 214 6.53 4.53 -17.66
C ILE A 214 7.24 3.52 -18.58
N ALA A 215 8.34 2.91 -18.13
CA ALA A 215 9.06 1.92 -18.95
C ALA A 215 8.26 0.61 -19.15
N ALA A 216 7.44 0.22 -18.17
CA ALA A 216 6.53 -0.92 -18.30
C ALA A 216 5.35 -0.61 -19.22
N LEU A 217 4.77 0.60 -19.10
CA LEU A 217 3.69 1.07 -19.97
C LEU A 217 4.17 1.24 -21.41
N GLN A 218 5.37 1.80 -21.62
CA GLN A 218 6.03 1.85 -22.93
C GLN A 218 6.16 0.45 -23.53
N ALA A 219 6.77 -0.52 -22.83
CA ALA A 219 6.92 -1.87 -23.36
C ALA A 219 5.58 -2.53 -23.75
N TRP A 220 4.51 -2.22 -23.02
CA TRP A 220 3.17 -2.72 -23.32
C TRP A 220 2.56 -2.06 -24.57
N VAL A 221 2.67 -0.73 -24.70
CA VAL A 221 2.11 0.02 -25.82
C VAL A 221 2.93 -0.17 -27.11
N GLU A 222 4.27 -0.13 -27.03
CA GLU A 222 5.17 -0.19 -28.20
C GLU A 222 5.36 -1.61 -28.74
N LEU A 223 5.42 -2.61 -27.85
CA LEU A 223 5.85 -3.98 -28.19
C LEU A 223 4.77 -5.03 -27.89
N GLY A 224 3.61 -4.63 -27.34
CA GLY A 224 2.59 -5.56 -26.87
C GLY A 224 2.99 -6.35 -25.62
N ILE A 225 4.13 -6.03 -24.99
CA ILE A 225 4.66 -6.78 -23.84
C ILE A 225 3.95 -6.32 -22.58
N LYS A 226 2.82 -6.95 -22.28
CA LYS A 226 2.09 -6.73 -21.04
C LYS A 226 2.98 -7.05 -19.83
N PRO A 227 3.10 -6.16 -18.82
CA PRO A 227 3.79 -6.49 -17.58
C PRO A 227 3.02 -7.57 -16.79
N GLU A 228 3.66 -8.71 -16.52
CA GLU A 228 3.06 -9.85 -15.79
C GLU A 228 3.35 -9.85 -14.28
N THR A 229 4.30 -9.02 -13.83
CA THR A 229 4.68 -8.89 -12.41
C THR A 229 4.94 -7.42 -12.09
N ALA A 230 4.84 -7.05 -10.80
CA ALA A 230 5.11 -5.72 -10.28
C ALA A 230 6.23 -4.99 -11.03
N VAL A 231 5.88 -3.79 -11.52
CA VAL A 231 6.74 -2.91 -12.30
C VAL A 231 8.13 -2.84 -11.68
N ARG A 232 9.16 -3.26 -12.44
CA ARG A 232 10.53 -3.39 -11.93
C ARG A 232 10.98 -2.11 -11.22
N ALA A 233 11.20 -2.20 -9.91
CA ALA A 233 11.91 -1.20 -9.15
C ALA A 233 13.28 -0.90 -9.78
N ALA A 234 13.71 0.36 -9.71
CA ALA A 234 15.07 0.75 -10.08
C ALA A 234 16.06 0.13 -9.09
N ARG A 235 16.78 -0.90 -9.53
CA ARG A 235 17.72 -1.66 -8.70
C ARG A 235 18.98 -0.86 -8.34
N PRO A 236 19.42 -0.95 -7.08
CA PRO A 236 20.68 -1.63 -6.78
C PRO A 236 20.54 -3.16 -6.71
N ALA A 237 21.65 -3.89 -6.72
CA ALA A 237 21.69 -5.28 -7.14
C ALA A 237 20.97 -6.29 -6.22
N ALA A 238 20.14 -7.15 -6.86
CA ALA A 238 19.84 -8.57 -6.53
C ALA A 238 19.24 -8.89 -5.13
N PHE A 239 18.31 -9.84 -4.96
CA PHE A 239 18.13 -11.13 -5.65
C PHE A 239 16.69 -11.35 -6.19
N ARG A 240 16.39 -12.57 -6.66
CA ARG A 240 15.11 -12.96 -7.29
C ARG A 240 14.79 -14.39 -6.89
N ALA A 241 13.54 -14.65 -6.49
CA ALA A 241 12.92 -15.98 -6.56
C ALA A 241 11.71 -15.90 -7.53
N PRO A 242 11.35 -16.98 -8.24
CA PRO A 242 10.14 -17.02 -9.06
C PRO A 242 8.93 -17.61 -8.31
N ILE A 243 7.75 -17.09 -8.65
CA ILE A 243 6.43 -17.48 -8.12
C ILE A 243 5.77 -18.48 -9.06
N ALA A 244 4.86 -19.32 -8.55
CA ALA A 244 3.75 -19.86 -9.34
C ALA A 244 2.47 -19.93 -8.48
N GLN A 245 1.48 -19.09 -8.81
CA GLN A 245 0.12 -19.15 -8.24
C GLN A 245 -0.81 -20.03 -9.08
N ARG A 246 -1.88 -20.56 -8.48
CA ARG A 246 -3.21 -20.69 -9.10
C ARG A 246 -4.30 -20.48 -8.06
N ARG A 247 -5.43 -19.88 -8.47
CA ARG A 247 -6.60 -19.51 -7.63
C ARG A 247 -7.73 -20.55 -7.73
N GLY A 248 -8.65 -20.51 -6.75
CA GLY A 248 -9.97 -21.16 -6.74
C GLY A 248 -10.93 -20.35 -5.84
N TYR A 249 -12.25 -20.58 -5.92
CA TYR A 249 -13.27 -19.75 -5.25
C TYR A 249 -14.03 -20.46 -4.11
N ALA A 250 -14.16 -19.73 -2.99
CA ALA A 250 -15.23 -19.68 -1.98
C ALA A 250 -15.98 -20.95 -1.50
N GLU A 251 -15.93 -21.20 -0.18
CA GLU A 251 -17.05 -21.75 0.60
C GLU A 251 -17.03 -21.17 2.04
N ALA A 252 -18.06 -21.46 2.86
CA ALA A 252 -18.40 -20.70 4.07
C ALA A 252 -17.29 -20.60 5.14
N ALA A 253 -17.13 -19.39 5.70
CA ALA A 253 -16.16 -19.06 6.74
C ALA A 253 -16.37 -19.89 8.03
N ALA A 254 -15.33 -20.57 8.49
CA ALA A 254 -15.29 -21.22 9.79
C ALA A 254 -14.65 -20.28 10.84
N ASP A 255 -15.16 -20.25 12.06
CA ASP A 255 -14.62 -19.41 13.17
C ASP A 255 -13.28 -19.90 13.75
N LYS A 256 -12.59 -20.82 13.07
CA LYS A 256 -11.34 -21.46 13.51
C LYS A 256 -10.29 -21.46 12.40
N ILE A 257 -9.03 -21.40 12.81
CA ILE A 257 -7.86 -21.53 11.92
C ILE A 257 -7.13 -22.85 12.19
N LYS A 258 -6.68 -23.52 11.11
CA LYS A 258 -5.90 -24.76 11.17
C LYS A 258 -4.42 -24.43 11.28
N LEU A 259 -3.88 -24.53 12.49
CA LEU A 259 -2.46 -24.34 12.77
C LEU A 259 -1.66 -25.60 12.46
N THR A 260 -0.61 -25.44 11.67
CA THR A 260 0.57 -26.31 11.64
C THR A 260 1.75 -25.52 12.19
N LEU A 261 2.40 -26.02 13.24
CA LEU A 261 3.64 -25.45 13.79
C LEU A 261 4.71 -26.54 13.69
N ALA A 262 5.73 -26.30 12.88
CA ALA A 262 6.80 -27.23 12.59
C ALA A 262 8.18 -26.62 12.86
N LEU A 263 9.08 -27.50 13.26
CA LEU A 263 10.53 -27.33 13.37
C LEU A 263 11.19 -28.31 12.39
N PRO A 264 12.47 -28.13 12.01
CA PRO A 264 13.19 -29.06 11.14
C PRO A 264 13.23 -30.51 11.68
N HIS A 265 13.09 -30.68 13.00
CA HIS A 265 13.19 -31.96 13.70
C HIS A 265 11.87 -32.46 14.34
N GLN A 266 10.80 -31.64 14.39
CA GLN A 266 9.54 -31.97 15.07
C GLN A 266 8.34 -31.21 14.49
N THR A 267 7.14 -31.78 14.55
CA THR A 267 5.88 -31.04 14.34
C THR A 267 5.15 -30.90 15.67
N ILE A 268 4.96 -29.67 16.15
CA ILE A 268 4.31 -29.34 17.43
C ILE A 268 2.78 -29.35 17.25
N PHE A 269 2.29 -28.69 16.19
CA PHE A 269 0.88 -28.72 15.78
C PHE A 269 0.78 -29.18 14.33
N LYS A 270 -0.24 -29.97 13.99
CA LYS A 270 -0.43 -30.53 12.64
C LYS A 270 -1.88 -30.36 12.21
N SER A 271 -2.17 -29.32 11.43
CA SER A 271 -3.52 -28.96 10.98
C SER A 271 -4.55 -28.94 12.13
N SER A 272 -4.13 -28.46 13.30
CA SER A 272 -4.93 -28.42 14.53
C SER A 272 -5.83 -27.20 14.53
N GLU A 273 -7.13 -27.36 14.79
CA GLU A 273 -8.06 -26.23 14.87
C GLU A 273 -7.85 -25.42 16.16
N VAL A 274 -7.61 -24.12 16.01
CA VAL A 274 -7.39 -23.14 17.07
C VAL A 274 -8.19 -21.87 16.79
N VAL A 275 -8.40 -21.02 17.80
CA VAL A 275 -9.19 -19.79 17.64
C VAL A 275 -8.30 -18.65 17.13
N GLN A 276 -7.13 -18.50 17.75
CA GLN A 276 -6.19 -17.43 17.48
C GLN A 276 -4.75 -17.90 17.72
N VAL A 277 -3.80 -17.37 16.95
CA VAL A 277 -2.36 -17.56 17.16
C VAL A 277 -1.68 -16.21 17.16
N ASN A 278 -1.07 -15.81 18.28
CA ASN A 278 -0.26 -14.61 18.36
C ASN A 278 1.18 -14.93 17.97
N LEU A 279 1.80 -14.04 17.19
CA LEU A 279 3.11 -14.22 16.57
C LEU A 279 3.95 -12.95 16.74
N SER A 280 5.18 -13.10 17.24
CA SER A 280 6.20 -12.07 17.15
C SER A 280 6.86 -12.07 15.76
N SER A 281 6.55 -11.09 14.93
CA SER A 281 7.15 -10.93 13.60
C SER A 281 8.03 -9.68 13.47
N GLU A 282 8.83 -9.63 12.42
CA GLU A 282 9.63 -8.46 12.03
C GLU A 282 8.76 -7.25 11.68
N SER A 283 7.54 -7.47 11.16
CA SER A 283 6.58 -6.41 10.82
C SER A 283 5.81 -5.89 12.05
N GLY A 284 5.84 -6.63 13.16
CA GLY A 284 5.15 -6.31 14.41
C GLY A 284 4.69 -7.57 15.16
N ASP A 285 4.15 -7.41 16.36
CA ASP A 285 3.47 -8.52 17.04
C ASP A 285 2.01 -8.54 16.57
N MET A 286 1.51 -9.71 16.11
CA MET A 286 0.19 -9.82 15.48
C MET A 286 -0.61 -11.04 15.94
N GLY A 287 -1.94 -10.96 15.88
CA GLY A 287 -2.86 -12.05 16.18
C GLY A 287 -3.54 -12.58 14.93
N VAL A 288 -3.31 -13.85 14.58
CA VAL A 288 -3.91 -14.52 13.42
C VAL A 288 -5.17 -15.27 13.84
N LEU A 289 -6.33 -14.84 13.34
CA LEU A 289 -7.63 -15.49 13.55
C LEU A 289 -8.13 -16.17 12.25
N ALA A 290 -9.32 -16.75 12.30
CA ALA A 290 -10.03 -17.17 11.10
C ALA A 290 -10.24 -16.02 10.11
N ASN A 291 -10.16 -16.32 8.81
CA ASN A 291 -10.27 -15.40 7.67
C ASN A 291 -9.25 -14.26 7.69
N HIS A 292 -8.15 -14.40 8.43
CA HIS A 292 -7.03 -13.46 8.39
C HIS A 292 -6.46 -13.37 6.97
N VAL A 293 -6.03 -12.16 6.58
CA VAL A 293 -5.45 -11.91 5.26
C VAL A 293 -4.26 -12.86 5.01
N PRO A 294 -4.18 -13.51 3.83
CA PRO A 294 -3.03 -14.36 3.51
C PRO A 294 -1.73 -13.56 3.45
N SER A 295 -0.74 -13.97 4.25
CA SER A 295 0.52 -13.27 4.43
C SER A 295 1.68 -14.25 4.67
N ILE A 296 2.91 -13.76 4.52
CA ILE A 296 4.14 -14.48 4.85
C ILE A 296 4.96 -13.55 5.73
N GLU A 297 5.01 -13.86 7.02
CA GLU A 297 5.72 -13.07 8.02
C GLU A 297 7.04 -13.76 8.38
N GLN A 298 8.13 -13.02 8.36
CA GLN A 298 9.35 -13.44 9.04
C GLN A 298 9.13 -13.28 10.55
N LEU A 299 9.39 -14.36 11.30
CA LEU A 299 9.35 -14.32 12.76
C LEU A 299 10.72 -13.88 13.29
N LYS A 300 10.70 -12.85 14.13
CA LYS A 300 11.83 -12.47 15.00
C LYS A 300 11.88 -13.43 16.20
N PRO A 301 12.98 -13.47 16.98
CA PRO A 301 13.01 -14.18 18.25
C PRO A 301 11.92 -13.65 19.18
N GLY A 302 11.00 -14.52 19.63
CA GLY A 302 9.80 -14.03 20.32
C GLY A 302 8.75 -15.09 20.62
N LEU A 303 7.59 -14.63 21.08
CA LEU A 303 6.53 -15.49 21.57
C LEU A 303 5.61 -15.96 20.44
N ILE A 304 5.29 -17.25 20.45
CA ILE A 304 4.15 -17.84 19.74
C ILE A 304 3.15 -18.28 20.80
N GLU A 305 1.98 -17.63 20.84
CA GLU A 305 0.89 -18.04 21.71
C GLU A 305 -0.24 -18.66 20.88
N VAL A 306 -0.71 -19.83 21.28
CA VAL A 306 -1.79 -20.57 20.63
C VAL A 306 -2.99 -20.63 21.56
N ILE A 307 -4.12 -20.06 21.14
CA ILE A 307 -5.35 -19.96 21.94
C ILE A 307 -6.37 -20.99 21.43
N ALA A 308 -6.77 -21.91 22.31
CA ALA A 308 -7.77 -22.94 22.03
C ALA A 308 -9.18 -22.56 22.50
N GLU A 309 -10.19 -23.22 21.92
CA GLU A 309 -11.64 -22.96 22.08
C GLU A 309 -12.15 -22.93 23.54
N GLN A 310 -11.44 -23.55 24.49
CA GLN A 310 -11.81 -23.59 25.91
C GLN A 310 -11.08 -22.54 26.77
N GLY A 311 -10.49 -21.51 26.15
CA GLY A 311 -9.83 -20.40 26.85
C GLY A 311 -8.44 -20.73 27.43
N GLY A 312 -7.91 -21.93 27.15
CA GLY A 312 -6.52 -22.26 27.43
C GLY A 312 -5.61 -21.72 26.33
N SER A 313 -4.68 -20.84 26.68
CA SER A 313 -3.53 -20.53 25.83
C SER A 313 -2.33 -21.42 26.18
N LYS A 314 -1.45 -21.63 25.21
CA LYS A 314 -0.13 -22.25 25.38
C LYS A 314 0.91 -21.42 24.65
N GLN A 315 2.11 -21.33 25.21
CA GLN A 315 3.12 -20.38 24.79
C GLN A 315 4.44 -21.08 24.49
N TRP A 316 5.05 -20.75 23.35
CA TRP A 316 6.38 -21.18 22.96
C TRP A 316 7.24 -19.97 22.68
N PHE A 317 8.50 -20.00 23.11
CA PHE A 317 9.49 -19.06 22.61
C PHE A 317 10.14 -19.66 21.36
N ALA A 318 10.06 -18.96 20.24
CA ALA A 318 10.67 -19.34 18.98
C ALA A 318 11.93 -18.51 18.71
N SER A 319 12.96 -19.13 18.13
CA SER A 319 14.20 -18.46 17.72
C SER A 319 14.06 -17.66 16.41
N GLY A 320 12.82 -17.40 15.96
CA GLY A 320 12.49 -16.91 14.62
C GLY A 320 12.20 -18.01 13.60
N GLY A 321 11.93 -17.59 12.36
CA GLY A 321 11.48 -18.47 11.27
C GLY A 321 10.48 -17.77 10.34
N PHE A 322 9.47 -18.49 9.86
CA PHE A 322 8.41 -17.95 9.00
C PHE A 322 7.02 -18.43 9.38
N ALA A 323 6.06 -17.53 9.47
CA ALA A 323 4.63 -17.84 9.53
C ALA A 323 3.98 -17.57 8.18
N ILE A 324 3.19 -18.53 7.70
CA ILE A 324 2.49 -18.45 6.41
C ILE A 324 0.99 -18.56 6.68
N VAL A 325 0.29 -17.44 6.64
CA VAL A 325 -1.18 -17.39 6.61
C VAL A 325 -1.62 -17.66 5.19
N GLN A 326 -2.36 -18.76 4.98
CA GLN A 326 -2.87 -19.19 3.69
C GLN A 326 -4.38 -18.94 3.61
N PRO A 327 -4.96 -18.89 2.40
CA PRO A 327 -6.40 -19.01 2.22
C PRO A 327 -6.99 -20.24 2.92
N ASP A 328 -8.31 -20.25 3.08
CA ASP A 328 -9.09 -21.34 3.66
C ASP A 328 -8.73 -21.64 5.13
N ASN A 329 -8.40 -20.60 5.89
CA ASN A 329 -8.11 -20.62 7.33
C ASN A 329 -7.00 -21.63 7.70
N GLN A 330 -5.84 -21.51 7.05
CA GLN A 330 -4.67 -22.35 7.34
C GLN A 330 -3.44 -21.50 7.70
N LEU A 331 -2.87 -21.73 8.87
CA LEU A 331 -1.63 -21.10 9.31
C LEU A 331 -0.53 -22.15 9.40
N SER A 332 0.57 -21.94 8.67
CA SER A 332 1.77 -22.79 8.73
C SER A 332 2.95 -22.00 9.28
N VAL A 333 3.28 -22.23 10.55
CA VAL A 333 4.47 -21.66 11.19
C VAL A 333 5.62 -22.66 11.11
N ASN A 334 6.75 -22.21 10.58
CA ASN A 334 8.00 -22.95 10.47
C ASN A 334 9.07 -22.18 11.25
N ALA A 335 9.28 -22.55 12.51
CA ALA A 335 10.35 -21.98 13.33
C ALA A 335 11.62 -22.83 13.20
N VAL A 336 12.80 -22.24 13.45
CA VAL A 336 14.06 -23.02 13.45
C VAL A 336 14.14 -23.86 14.72
N GLU A 337 13.98 -23.21 15.86
CA GLU A 337 13.82 -23.83 17.17
C GLU A 337 12.62 -23.17 17.88
N ALA A 338 11.80 -23.95 18.61
CA ALA A 338 10.77 -23.41 19.48
C ALA A 338 10.51 -24.35 20.67
N TYR A 339 10.60 -23.80 21.88
CA TYR A 339 10.42 -24.55 23.13
C TYR A 339 9.27 -23.94 23.95
N PRO A 340 8.52 -24.74 24.73
CA PRO A 340 7.55 -24.24 25.69
C PRO A 340 8.17 -23.17 26.58
N LEU A 341 7.45 -22.08 26.87
CA LEU A 341 8.00 -20.98 27.66
C LEU A 341 8.39 -21.45 29.08
N GLU A 342 7.67 -22.43 29.63
CA GLU A 342 7.95 -23.03 30.93
C GLU A 342 9.27 -23.82 31.03
N ASP A 343 9.90 -24.19 29.91
CA ASP A 343 11.17 -24.95 29.91
C ASP A 343 12.40 -24.03 30.13
N PHE A 344 12.24 -22.71 30.07
CA PHE A 344 13.34 -21.75 30.22
C PHE A 344 13.52 -21.25 31.66
N SER A 345 14.78 -21.20 32.12
CA SER A 345 15.13 -20.59 33.42
C SER A 345 15.56 -19.13 33.27
N ILE A 346 14.81 -18.21 33.88
CA ILE A 346 15.13 -16.78 33.96
C ILE A 346 16.52 -16.49 34.56
N GLU A 347 17.02 -17.35 35.45
CA GLU A 347 18.37 -17.23 36.01
C GLU A 347 19.43 -17.56 34.96
N ASN A 348 19.23 -18.63 34.18
CA ASN A 348 20.14 -19.00 33.09
C ASN A 348 20.14 -17.97 31.96
N VAL A 349 18.98 -17.38 31.64
CA VAL A 349 18.88 -16.29 30.64
C VAL A 349 19.65 -15.06 31.11
N ARG A 350 19.47 -14.62 32.36
CA ARG A 350 20.25 -13.49 32.94
C ARG A 350 21.75 -13.75 32.95
N ASN A 351 22.18 -14.97 33.27
CA ASN A 351 23.59 -15.35 33.26
C ASN A 351 24.20 -15.33 31.85
N GLN A 352 23.46 -15.80 30.84
CA GLN A 352 23.92 -15.76 29.44
C GLN A 352 23.98 -14.33 28.89
N ILE A 353 22.99 -13.48 29.17
CA ILE A 353 23.03 -12.04 28.79
C ILE A 353 24.29 -11.38 29.35
N ALA A 354 24.62 -11.64 30.63
CA ALA A 354 25.80 -11.08 31.27
C ALA A 354 27.13 -11.59 30.67
N GLU A 355 27.15 -12.73 29.97
CA GLU A 355 28.33 -13.23 29.26
C GLU A 355 28.39 -12.68 27.83
N ALA A 356 27.30 -12.77 27.07
CA ALA A 356 27.19 -12.21 25.72
C ALA A 356 27.47 -10.69 25.70
N GLN A 357 27.04 -9.93 26.72
CA GLN A 357 27.39 -8.51 26.88
C GLN A 357 28.91 -8.26 27.01
N LYS A 358 29.68 -9.17 27.62
CA LYS A 358 31.15 -9.05 27.70
C LYS A 358 31.81 -9.32 26.35
N VAL A 359 31.27 -10.26 25.57
CA VAL A 359 31.78 -10.58 24.23
C VAL A 359 31.47 -9.44 23.26
N ALA A 360 30.22 -8.97 23.23
CA ALA A 360 29.76 -7.88 22.38
C ALA A 360 30.43 -6.52 22.68
N SER A 361 30.91 -6.30 23.91
CA SER A 361 31.69 -5.11 24.31
C SER A 361 33.21 -5.35 24.35
N GLY A 362 33.66 -6.53 23.93
CA GLY A 362 35.06 -6.94 23.95
C GLY A 362 35.87 -6.44 22.75
N SER A 363 37.04 -7.05 22.57
CA SER A 363 37.95 -6.81 21.44
C SER A 363 38.18 -8.10 20.64
N GLY A 364 37.12 -8.90 20.46
CA GLY A 364 37.14 -10.11 19.63
C GLY A 364 37.18 -9.79 18.13
N SER A 365 36.97 -10.79 17.28
CA SER A 365 36.78 -10.54 15.86
C SER A 365 35.41 -9.90 15.59
N GLU A 366 35.25 -9.25 14.44
CA GLU A 366 33.96 -8.68 14.01
C GLU A 366 32.86 -9.73 13.94
N VAL A 367 33.21 -11.00 13.68
CA VAL A 367 32.26 -12.13 13.68
C VAL A 367 31.82 -12.48 15.10
N ASP A 368 32.76 -12.63 16.05
CA ASP A 368 32.43 -12.94 17.45
C ASP A 368 31.53 -11.86 18.08
N ILE A 369 31.78 -10.58 17.72
CA ILE A 369 30.99 -9.44 18.19
C ILE A 369 29.58 -9.45 17.56
N ALA A 370 29.45 -9.78 16.27
CA ALA A 370 28.15 -9.87 15.60
C ALA A 370 27.31 -11.06 16.11
N GLU A 371 27.93 -12.22 16.32
CA GLU A 371 27.27 -13.39 16.92
C GLU A 371 26.77 -13.07 18.34
N ALA A 372 27.58 -12.42 19.17
CA ALA A 372 27.19 -11.99 20.51
C ALA A 372 26.07 -10.93 20.51
N GLN A 373 26.00 -10.06 19.49
CA GLN A 373 24.88 -9.11 19.35
C GLN A 373 23.56 -9.81 19.02
N ILE A 374 23.58 -10.81 18.13
CA ILE A 374 22.41 -11.64 17.80
C ILE A 374 21.99 -12.48 19.01
N GLU A 375 22.95 -13.04 19.76
CA GLU A 375 22.68 -13.77 21.00
C GLU A 375 21.97 -12.88 22.04
N LEU A 376 22.40 -11.63 22.18
CA LEU A 376 21.75 -10.65 23.07
C LEU A 376 20.32 -10.34 22.66
N GLU A 377 20.07 -10.09 21.37
CA GLU A 377 18.72 -9.81 20.86
C GLU A 377 17.74 -10.95 21.17
N VAL A 378 18.17 -12.20 20.97
CA VAL A 378 17.39 -13.41 21.32
C VAL A 378 17.15 -13.49 22.82
N LEU A 379 18.19 -13.32 23.65
CA LEU A 379 18.11 -13.48 25.10
C LEU A 379 17.33 -12.36 25.79
N GLU A 380 17.42 -11.11 25.31
CA GLU A 380 16.65 -9.98 25.83
C GLU A 380 15.16 -10.14 25.50
N SER A 381 14.84 -10.63 24.29
CA SER A 381 13.47 -10.99 23.89
C SER A 381 12.91 -12.14 24.74
N LEU A 382 13.70 -13.18 25.01
CA LEU A 382 13.34 -14.27 25.92
C LEU A 382 13.16 -13.78 27.37
N GLN A 383 14.04 -12.90 27.85
CA GLN A 383 13.89 -12.27 29.17
C GLN A 383 12.61 -11.43 29.27
N ALA A 384 12.20 -10.77 28.19
CA ALA A 384 10.97 -9.99 28.15
C ALA A 384 9.72 -10.89 28.24
N ALA A 385 9.75 -12.08 27.64
CA ALA A 385 8.66 -13.06 27.69
C ALA A 385 8.52 -13.77 29.06
N LEU A 386 9.62 -13.97 29.80
CA LEU A 386 9.67 -14.70 31.08
C LEU A 386 9.33 -13.84 32.34
N LYS A 387 8.53 -12.78 32.20
CA LYS A 387 8.28 -11.78 33.28
C LYS A 387 7.13 -12.11 34.22
#